data_AF-A0A401TW92-F1
#
_entry.id   AF-A0A401TW92-F1
#
_cell.length_a   1.000
_cell.length_b   1.000
_cell.length_c   1.000
_cell.angle_alpha   90.00
_cell.angle_beta   90.00
_cell.angle_gamma   90.00
#
_symmetry.space_group_name_H-M   'P 1'
#
loop_
_entity.id
_entity.type
_entity.pdbx_description
1 polymer ?
#
loop_
_entity_poly.entity_id
_entity_poly.type
_entity_poly.pdbx_seq_one_letter_code
_entity_poly.pdbx_strand_id
1 'polypeptide(L)'
;MFDLFAWLCLCAAVPLAVLTLISNGPQATWQALSHMSLTGFVCVLCLGGISTSIAYWLWGRLLRDHPAAQVVPFALLVPFVGSAASSIVFGERFGPLRLAGMVTVIGGIAVMLLSKRPKALPKVA
;
A
#
# COMPACT_ATOMS: atom_id res chain seq x y z
N MET A 1 -16.35 5.87 -1.42
CA MET A 1 -15.04 5.21 -1.31
C MET A 1 -14.27 5.70 -0.10
N PHE A 2 -13.98 7.00 0.03
CA PHE A 2 -13.28 7.51 1.22
C PHE A 2 -13.97 7.13 2.54
N ASP A 3 -15.30 7.30 2.62
CA ASP A 3 -16.09 6.93 3.79
C ASP A 3 -15.97 5.43 4.17
N LEU A 4 -16.04 4.54 3.18
CA LEU A 4 -15.82 3.10 3.37
C LEU A 4 -14.44 2.81 3.95
N PHE A 5 -13.39 3.47 3.45
CA PHE A 5 -12.03 3.27 3.95
C PHE A 5 -11.81 3.87 5.34
N ALA A 6 -12.41 5.02 5.64
CA ALA A 6 -12.39 5.62 6.97
C ALA A 6 -13.03 4.67 8.00
N TRP A 7 -14.20 4.10 7.66
CA TRP A 7 -14.85 3.08 8.49
C TRP A 7 -14.02 1.82 8.65
N LEU A 8 -13.41 1.30 7.58
CA LEU A 8 -12.53 0.14 7.66
C LEU A 8 -11.31 0.39 8.56
N CYS A 9 -10.69 1.56 8.45
CA CYS A 9 -9.57 1.95 9.31
C CYS A 9 -9.99 2.02 10.78
N LEU A 10 -11.17 2.59 11.08
CA LEU A 10 -11.68 2.66 12.45
C LEU A 10 -12.02 1.27 13.01
N CYS A 11 -12.67 0.44 12.21
CA CYS A 11 -12.97 -0.95 12.57
C CYS A 11 -11.70 -1.77 12.81
N ALA A 12 -10.63 -1.53 12.05
CA ALA A 12 -9.34 -2.19 12.25
C ALA A 12 -8.54 -1.62 13.44
N ALA A 13 -8.74 -0.35 13.80
CA ALA A 13 -8.03 0.28 14.91
C ALA A 13 -8.32 -0.40 16.26
N VAL A 14 -9.56 -0.82 16.49
CA VAL A 14 -9.97 -1.52 17.72
C VAL A 14 -9.22 -2.85 17.95
N PRO A 15 -9.25 -3.83 17.03
CA PRO A 15 -8.51 -5.08 17.21
C PRO A 15 -7.00 -4.85 17.25
N LEU A 16 -6.46 -3.87 16.52
CA LEU A 16 -5.05 -3.52 16.62
C LEU A 16 -4.67 -2.94 17.98
N ALA A 17 -5.54 -2.11 18.58
CA ALA A 17 -5.32 -1.59 19.93
C ALA A 17 -5.34 -2.72 20.97
N VAL A 18 -6.30 -3.64 20.87
CA VAL A 18 -6.36 -4.83 21.74
C VAL A 18 -5.10 -5.69 21.58
N LEU A 19 -4.68 -5.98 20.35
CA LEU A 19 -3.46 -6.73 20.09
C LEU A 19 -2.22 -6.04 20.63
N THR A 20 -2.13 -4.71 20.51
CA THR A 20 -1.01 -3.93 21.05
C THR A 20 -0.97 -4.02 22.57
N LEU A 21 -2.12 -3.93 23.25
CA LEU A 21 -2.21 -4.07 24.70
C LEU A 21 -1.83 -5.48 25.19
N ILE A 22 -2.20 -6.53 24.44
CA ILE A 22 -1.86 -7.92 24.78
C ILE A 22 -0.39 -8.22 24.49
N SER A 23 0.15 -7.75 23.37
CA SER A 23 1.52 -8.07 22.92
C SER A 23 2.60 -7.24 23.63
N ASN A 24 2.42 -5.91 23.69
CA ASN A 24 3.40 -5.01 24.29
C ASN A 24 3.12 -4.75 25.78
N GLY A 25 1.91 -5.04 26.24
CA GLY A 25 1.45 -4.74 27.60
C GLY A 25 0.87 -3.32 27.74
N PRO A 26 -0.06 -3.08 28.69
CA PRO A 26 -0.69 -1.77 28.89
C PRO A 26 0.31 -0.67 29.26
N GLN A 27 1.29 -0.98 30.10
CA GLN A 27 2.24 0.01 30.62
C GLN A 27 3.21 0.50 29.54
N ALA A 28 3.73 -0.40 28.70
CA ALA A 28 4.58 -0.03 27.57
C ALA A 28 3.80 0.74 26.50
N THR A 29 2.54 0.35 26.24
CA THR A 29 1.66 1.07 25.32
C THR A 29 1.39 2.49 25.79
N TRP A 30 1.09 2.67 27.08
CA TRP A 30 0.87 4.00 27.67
C TRP A 30 2.12 4.87 27.61
N GLN A 31 3.28 4.32 27.97
CA GLN A 31 4.58 5.00 27.87
C GLN A 31 4.88 5.45 26.44
N ALA A 32 4.63 4.58 25.44
CA ALA A 32 4.85 4.91 24.03
C ALA A 32 3.96 6.08 23.55
N LEU A 33 2.72 6.16 24.05
CA LEU A 33 1.80 7.25 23.73
C LEU A 33 2.17 8.55 24.45
N SER A 34 2.50 8.48 25.75
CA SER A 34 2.81 9.67 26.56
C SER A 34 4.16 10.29 26.22
N HIS A 35 5.11 9.49 25.76
CA HIS A 35 6.45 9.93 25.36
C HIS A 35 6.67 9.92 23.85
N MET A 36 5.60 9.96 23.06
CA MET A 36 5.71 10.03 21.60
C MET A 36 6.46 11.30 21.17
N SER A 37 7.54 11.12 20.41
CA SER A 37 8.30 12.25 19.88
C SER A 37 7.49 13.02 18.84
N LEU A 38 7.80 14.31 18.66
CA LEU A 38 7.17 15.13 17.62
C LEU A 38 7.36 14.51 16.22
N THR A 39 8.55 13.96 15.96
CA THR A 39 8.82 13.23 14.71
C THR A 39 7.90 12.03 14.56
N GLY A 40 7.73 11.21 15.61
CA GLY A 40 6.81 10.08 15.60
C GLY A 40 5.37 10.50 15.30
N PHE A 41 4.90 11.56 15.95
CA PHE A 41 3.57 12.12 15.72
C PHE A 41 3.38 12.59 14.27
N VAL A 42 4.34 13.35 13.72
CA VAL A 42 4.31 13.82 12.33
C VAL A 42 4.32 12.63 11.37
N CYS A 43 5.15 11.61 11.61
CA CYS A 43 5.18 10.40 10.79
C CYS A 43 3.82 9.68 10.78
N VAL A 44 3.17 9.53 11.94
CA VAL A 44 1.85 8.90 12.04
C VAL A 44 0.80 9.70 11.27
N LEU A 45 0.76 11.02 11.43
CA LEU A 45 -0.18 11.87 10.69
C LEU A 45 0.07 11.85 9.18
N CYS A 46 1.32 11.96 8.76
CA CYS A 46 1.69 11.95 7.34
C CYS A 46 1.39 10.59 6.69
N LEU A 47 1.74 9.48 7.34
CA LEU A 47 1.55 8.13 6.77
C LEU A 47 0.09 7.68 6.87
N GLY A 48 -0.48 7.71 8.08
CA GLY A 48 -1.82 7.19 8.36
C GLY A 48 -2.94 8.13 7.95
N GLY A 49 -2.75 9.45 8.09
CA GLY A 49 -3.75 10.44 7.70
C GLY A 49 -3.61 10.84 6.24
N ILE A 50 -2.55 11.58 5.92
CA ILE A 50 -2.40 12.27 4.64
C ILE A 50 -2.17 11.28 3.49
N SER A 51 -1.11 10.47 3.58
CA SER A 51 -0.71 9.54 2.52
C SER A 51 -1.80 8.50 2.23
N THR A 52 -2.36 7.90 3.28
CA THR A 52 -3.45 6.92 3.14
C THR A 52 -4.70 7.53 2.52
N SER A 53 -5.09 8.74 2.93
CA SER A 53 -6.25 9.44 2.36
C SER A 53 -6.06 9.73 0.87
N ILE A 54 -4.90 10.26 0.49
CA ILE A 54 -4.57 10.56 -0.90
C ILE A 54 -4.54 9.28 -1.73
N ALA A 55 -3.92 8.21 -1.22
CA ALA A 55 -3.83 6.93 -1.90
C ALA A 55 -5.23 6.34 -2.17
N TYR A 56 -6.10 6.27 -1.17
CA TYR A 56 -7.45 5.74 -1.35
C TYR A 56 -8.35 6.64 -2.19
N TRP A 57 -8.15 7.96 -2.15
CA TRP A 57 -8.86 8.88 -3.02
C TRP A 57 -8.49 8.66 -4.50
N LEU A 58 -7.18 8.61 -4.81
CA LEU A 58 -6.68 8.31 -6.15
C LEU A 58 -7.15 6.93 -6.63
N TRP A 59 -7.02 5.92 -5.77
CA TRP A 59 -7.44 4.55 -6.08
C TRP A 59 -8.96 4.46 -6.34
N GLY A 60 -9.76 5.11 -5.50
CA GLY A 60 -11.21 5.17 -5.67
C GLY A 60 -11.62 5.89 -6.96
N ARG A 61 -10.87 6.90 -7.40
CA ARG A 61 -11.07 7.56 -8.70
C ARG A 61 -10.73 6.63 -9.85
N LEU A 62 -9.58 5.96 -9.81
CA LEU A 62 -9.18 5.00 -10.85
C LEU A 62 -10.17 3.85 -11.00
N LEU A 63 -10.68 3.31 -9.88
CA LEU A 63 -11.70 2.25 -9.92
C LEU A 63 -13.08 2.73 -10.39
N ARG A 64 -13.37 4.02 -10.29
CA ARG A 64 -14.58 4.61 -10.85
C ARG A 64 -14.48 4.76 -12.37
N ASP A 65 -13.30 5.17 -12.84
CA ASP A 65 -13.08 5.52 -14.24
C ASP A 65 -12.59 4.32 -15.10
N HIS A 66 -12.04 3.27 -14.47
CA HIS A 66 -11.48 2.10 -15.14
C HIS A 66 -11.92 0.77 -14.51
N PRO A 67 -12.04 -0.33 -15.29
CA PRO A 67 -12.29 -1.65 -14.75
C PRO A 67 -11.22 -2.09 -13.74
N ALA A 68 -11.63 -2.70 -12.63
CA ALA A 68 -10.71 -3.14 -11.57
C ALA A 68 -9.57 -4.03 -12.09
N ALA A 69 -9.85 -4.89 -13.08
CA ALA A 69 -8.85 -5.77 -13.70
C ALA A 69 -7.69 -5.02 -14.38
N GLN A 70 -7.89 -3.75 -14.77
CA GLN A 70 -6.83 -2.91 -15.35
C GLN A 70 -6.01 -2.21 -14.26
N VAL A 71 -6.65 -1.81 -13.16
CA VAL A 71 -6.03 -0.99 -12.09
C VAL A 71 -5.25 -1.85 -11.10
N VAL A 72 -5.79 -3.02 -10.71
CA VAL A 72 -5.22 -3.90 -9.67
C VAL A 72 -3.76 -4.31 -9.95
N PRO A 73 -3.35 -4.67 -11.17
CA PRO A 73 -1.94 -4.95 -11.49
C PRO A 73 -0.94 -3.91 -11.04
N PHE A 74 -1.29 -2.62 -11.08
CA PHE A 74 -0.39 -1.54 -10.70
C PHE A 74 -0.08 -1.54 -9.19
N ALA A 75 -0.92 -2.15 -8.35
CA ALA A 75 -0.62 -2.31 -6.93
C ALA A 75 0.63 -3.19 -6.70
N LEU A 76 0.96 -4.08 -7.63
CA LEU A 76 2.18 -4.90 -7.57
C LEU A 76 3.45 -4.05 -7.73
N LEU A 77 3.34 -2.80 -8.21
CA LEU A 77 4.47 -1.90 -8.35
C LEU A 77 4.87 -1.20 -7.03
N VAL A 78 3.98 -1.18 -6.03
CA VAL A 78 4.20 -0.51 -4.73
C VAL A 78 5.57 -0.84 -4.08
N PRO A 79 5.99 -2.11 -3.95
CA PRO A 79 7.29 -2.44 -3.34
C PRO A 79 8.50 -1.91 -4.12
N PHE A 80 8.38 -1.73 -5.44
CA PHE A 80 9.46 -1.20 -6.28
C PHE A 80 9.55 0.32 -6.14
N VAL A 81 8.41 1.01 -6.08
CA VAL A 81 8.37 2.45 -5.75
C VAL A 81 8.96 2.68 -4.36
N GLY A 82 8.59 1.86 -3.37
CA GLY A 82 9.17 1.92 -2.03
C GLY A 82 10.68 1.66 -2.01
N SER A 83 11.15 0.66 -2.76
CA SER A 83 12.59 0.37 -2.89
C SER A 83 13.34 1.53 -3.56
N ALA A 84 12.78 2.14 -4.61
CA ALA A 84 13.37 3.29 -5.29
C ALA A 84 13.43 4.51 -4.35
N ALA A 85 12.34 4.81 -3.65
CA ALA A 85 12.31 5.86 -2.64
C ALA A 85 13.33 5.59 -1.53
N SER A 86 13.47 4.35 -1.07
CA SER A 86 14.45 3.97 -0.05
C SER A 86 15.89 4.20 -0.52
N SER A 87 16.19 3.82 -1.76
CA SER A 87 17.50 4.06 -2.37
C SER A 87 17.81 5.56 -2.48
N ILE A 88 16.84 6.38 -2.88
CA ILE A 88 17.01 7.83 -3.05
C ILE A 88 17.16 8.53 -1.69
N VAL A 89 16.31 8.20 -0.71
CA VAL A 89 16.23 8.91 0.58
C VAL A 89 17.30 8.41 1.56
N PHE A 90 17.53 7.10 1.63
CA PHE A 90 18.46 6.48 2.58
C PHE A 90 19.79 6.05 1.96
N GLY A 91 19.96 6.22 0.64
CA GLY A 91 21.19 5.84 -0.06
C GLY A 91 21.39 4.33 -0.18
N GLU A 92 20.35 3.53 0.02
CA GLU A 92 20.44 2.07 -0.06
C GLU A 92 20.85 1.61 -1.46
N ARG A 93 21.83 0.72 -1.50
CA ARG A 93 22.29 0.08 -2.75
C ARG A 93 21.77 -1.36 -2.80
N PHE A 94 21.15 -1.71 -3.90
CA PHE A 94 20.66 -3.06 -4.13
C PHE A 94 21.67 -3.85 -4.96
N GLY A 95 21.99 -5.05 -4.50
CA GLY A 95 22.87 -5.97 -5.23
C GLY A 95 22.26 -6.40 -6.57
N PRO A 96 23.11 -6.90 -7.50
CA PRO A 96 22.69 -7.24 -8.86
C PRO A 96 21.57 -8.28 -8.90
N LEU A 97 21.57 -9.27 -8.00
CA LEU A 97 20.51 -10.28 -7.93
C LEU A 97 19.14 -9.68 -7.58
N ARG A 98 19.10 -8.74 -6.62
CA ARG A 98 17.85 -8.05 -6.25
C ARG A 98 17.35 -7.20 -7.41
N LEU A 99 18.24 -6.47 -8.08
CA LEU A 99 17.90 -5.68 -9.27
C LEU A 99 17.36 -6.56 -10.40
N ALA A 100 17.97 -7.72 -10.66
CA ALA A 100 17.48 -8.67 -11.65
C ALA A 100 16.07 -9.18 -11.31
N GLY A 101 15.81 -9.49 -10.03
CA GLY A 101 14.47 -9.83 -9.55
C GLY A 101 13.46 -8.70 -9.77
N MET A 102 13.83 -7.46 -9.46
CA MET A 102 12.97 -6.29 -9.67
C MET A 102 12.62 -6.10 -11.15
N VAL A 103 13.61 -6.20 -12.04
CA VAL A 103 13.39 -6.12 -13.50
C VAL A 103 12.49 -7.25 -13.98
N THR A 104 12.70 -8.48 -13.49
CA THR A 104 11.87 -9.65 -13.84
C THR A 104 10.40 -9.42 -13.47
N VAL A 105 10.12 -8.93 -12.26
CA VAL A 105 8.74 -8.68 -11.82
C VAL A 105 8.10 -7.55 -12.61
N ILE A 106 8.81 -6.43 -12.82
CA ILE A 106 8.31 -5.31 -13.64
C ILE A 106 8.02 -5.79 -15.07
N GLY A 107 8.90 -6.61 -15.65
CA GLY A 107 8.69 -7.24 -16.95
C GLY A 107 7.44 -8.12 -16.98
N GLY A 108 7.23 -8.96 -15.96
CA GLY A 108 6.02 -9.78 -15.84
C GLY A 108 4.73 -8.95 -15.76
N ILE A 109 4.74 -7.84 -15.02
CA ILE A 109 3.61 -6.90 -14.94
C ILE A 109 3.38 -6.23 -16.30
N ALA A 110 4.43 -5.81 -16.99
CA ALA A 110 4.34 -5.21 -18.33
C ALA A 110 3.72 -6.20 -19.33
N VAL A 111 4.16 -7.47 -19.33
CA VAL A 111 3.56 -8.52 -20.15
C VAL A 111 2.09 -8.71 -19.81
N MET A 112 1.74 -8.77 -18.51
CA MET A 112 0.36 -8.96 -18.07
C MET A 112 -0.56 -7.81 -18.53
N LEU A 113 -0.07 -6.56 -18.50
CA LEU A 113 -0.82 -5.37 -18.90
C LEU A 113 -0.93 -5.20 -20.42
N LEU A 114 0.12 -5.54 -21.17
CA LEU A 114 0.19 -5.34 -22.63
C LEU A 114 -0.36 -6.52 -23.43
N SER A 115 -0.48 -7.70 -22.81
CA SER A 115 -1.06 -8.88 -23.46
C SER A 115 -2.55 -8.65 -23.75
N LYS A 116 -2.91 -8.57 -25.02
CA LYS A 116 -4.33 -8.49 -25.45
C LYS A 116 -5.04 -9.77 -25.00
N ARG A 117 -5.96 -9.66 -24.04
CA ARG A 117 -6.86 -10.78 -23.71
C ARG A 117 -7.70 -11.12 -24.96
N PRO A 118 -7.76 -12.39 -25.39
CA PRO A 118 -8.67 -12.79 -26.44
C PRO A 118 -10.09 -12.42 -26.00
N LYS A 119 -10.83 -11.74 -26.88
CA LYS A 119 -12.24 -11.41 -26.64
C LYS A 119 -12.98 -12.75 -26.53
N ALA A 120 -13.50 -13.09 -25.35
CA ALA A 120 -14.30 -14.29 -25.18
C ALA A 120 -15.46 -14.21 -26.18
N LEU A 121 -15.46 -15.11 -27.16
CA LEU A 121 -16.52 -15.17 -28.17
C LEU A 121 -17.85 -15.38 -27.43
N PRO A 122 -18.91 -14.62 -27.77
CA PRO A 122 -20.20 -14.83 -27.16
C PRO A 122 -20.63 -16.28 -27.40
N LYS A 123 -21.01 -16.96 -26.32
CA LYS A 123 -21.63 -18.29 -26.40
C LYS A 123 -22.93 -18.08 -27.19
N VAL A 124 -22.91 -18.45 -28.46
CA VAL A 124 -24.12 -18.53 -29.29
C VAL A 124 -25.01 -19.59 -28.63
N ALA A 125 -26.20 -19.16 -28.22
CA ALA A 125 -27.23 -19.98 -27.60
C ALA A 125 -27.85 -20.94 -28.62
#